data_AF-A0A1W4WZ48-F1
#
_entry.id   AF-A0A1W4WZ48-F1
#
_cell.length_a   1.000
_cell.length_b   1.000
_cell.length_c   1.000
_cell.angle_alpha   90.00
_cell.angle_beta   90.00
_cell.angle_gamma   90.00
#
_symmetry.space_group_name_H-M   'P 1'
#
loop_
_entity.id
_entity.type
_entity.pdbx_description
1 polymer ?
#
loop_
_entity_poly.entity_id
_entity_poly.type
_entity_poly.pdbx_seq_one_letter_code
_entity_poly.pdbx_strand_id
1 'polypeptide(L)'
;MTTTSLIISSFPWKSTLNKDKTGKDEDYTDLRSNIDKIAEKDLRETKSTKEQSLIQLKEWIKKNKNIDNCLVDDAFLLRFLRVKKYSIPMAQQVLLKYLNLRKRFKSMFYDLDYLDPSVYEIISGG
;
A
#
# COMPACT_ATOMS: atom_id res chain seq x y z
N MET A 1 -8.61 28.75 31.93
CA MET A 1 -7.70 28.83 30.77
C MET A 1 -7.06 27.45 30.59
N THR A 2 -7.67 26.59 29.78
CA THR A 2 -7.15 25.23 29.51
C THR A 2 -6.28 25.30 28.26
N THR A 3 -4.98 25.20 28.50
CA THR A 3 -3.93 25.26 27.48
C THR A 3 -3.92 24.00 26.61
N THR A 4 -3.88 24.25 25.31
CA THR A 4 -3.66 23.34 24.20
C THR A 4 -2.61 22.26 24.50
N SER A 5 -2.93 21.01 24.16
CA SER A 5 -1.91 19.99 23.87
C SER A 5 -2.17 19.48 22.46
N LEU A 6 -1.30 19.87 21.53
CA LEU A 6 -1.28 19.36 20.17
C LEU A 6 -0.89 17.87 20.24
N ILE A 7 -1.78 16.97 19.86
CA ILE A 7 -1.43 15.56 19.66
C ILE A 7 -0.73 15.46 18.31
N ILE A 8 0.58 15.71 18.31
CA ILE A 8 1.47 15.26 17.25
C ILE A 8 1.45 13.72 17.34
N SER A 9 0.97 13.04 16.30
CA SER A 9 1.07 11.59 16.20
C SER A 9 2.54 11.19 16.06
N SER A 10 3.20 10.99 17.19
CA SER A 10 4.58 10.53 17.28
C SER A 10 4.67 9.02 17.05
N PHE A 11 4.13 8.52 15.95
CA PHE A 11 4.43 7.18 15.48
C PHE A 11 5.48 7.28 14.37
N PRO A 12 6.79 7.29 14.69
CA PRO A 12 7.75 6.86 13.72
C PRO A 12 7.49 5.37 13.54
N TRP A 13 7.06 4.97 12.34
CA TRP A 13 7.15 3.57 11.94
C TRP A 13 8.64 3.23 11.88
N LYS A 14 9.23 2.95 13.04
CA LYS A 14 10.54 2.31 13.11
C LYS A 14 10.30 0.91 12.58
N SER A 15 10.73 0.66 11.35
CA SER A 15 11.04 -0.71 10.97
C SER A 15 12.13 -1.16 11.94
N THR A 16 11.79 -2.05 12.85
CA THR A 16 12.78 -2.84 13.56
C THR A 16 13.39 -3.79 12.55
N LEU A 17 14.32 -3.27 11.74
CA LEU A 17 15.45 -4.06 11.29
C LEU A 17 16.28 -4.34 12.55
N ASN A 18 15.84 -5.33 13.35
CA ASN A 18 16.73 -6.03 14.24
C ASN A 18 17.80 -6.65 13.33
N LYS A 19 18.97 -6.03 13.29
CA LYS A 19 20.20 -6.65 12.79
C LYS A 19 20.65 -7.67 13.83
N ASP A 20 19.90 -8.75 13.95
CA ASP A 20 20.42 -9.96 14.58
C ASP A 20 21.34 -10.62 13.56
N LYS A 21 22.63 -10.29 13.65
CA LYS A 21 23.69 -10.96 12.89
C LYS A 21 23.89 -12.36 13.46
N THR A 22 23.33 -13.38 12.81
CA THR A 22 23.84 -14.75 12.88
C THR A 22 23.49 -15.48 11.60
N GLY A 23 24.52 -15.98 10.91
CA GLY A 23 24.55 -16.31 9.49
C GLY A 23 23.40 -17.18 8.97
N LYS A 24 22.78 -16.69 7.88
CA LYS A 24 21.98 -17.42 6.87
C LYS A 24 21.62 -16.45 5.72
N ASP A 25 22.62 -15.75 5.17
CA ASP A 25 22.39 -14.73 4.14
C ASP A 25 22.29 -15.31 2.71
N GLU A 26 22.75 -16.56 2.49
CA GLU A 26 22.79 -17.19 1.16
C GLU A 26 21.41 -17.70 0.65
N ASP A 27 20.51 -18.08 1.57
CA ASP A 27 19.20 -18.66 1.24
C ASP A 27 18.21 -17.60 0.70
N TYR A 28 18.30 -16.37 1.20
CA TYR A 28 17.40 -15.27 0.79
C TYR A 28 17.70 -14.71 -0.61
N THR A 29 18.95 -14.77 -1.06
CA THR A 29 19.33 -14.27 -2.38
C THR A 29 18.78 -15.13 -3.51
N ASP A 30 18.78 -16.45 -3.34
CA ASP A 30 18.22 -17.37 -4.34
C ASP A 30 16.70 -17.24 -4.41
N LEU A 31 16.02 -17.17 -3.25
CA LEU A 31 14.59 -16.93 -3.20
C LEU A 31 14.18 -15.61 -3.88
N ARG A 32 14.92 -14.52 -3.65
CA ARG A 32 14.67 -13.22 -4.28
C ARG A 32 14.81 -13.30 -5.80
N SER A 33 15.89 -13.92 -6.27
CA SER A 33 16.17 -14.13 -7.69
C SER A 33 15.05 -14.96 -8.36
N ASN A 34 14.57 -16.00 -7.69
CA ASN A 34 13.49 -16.83 -8.20
C ASN A 34 12.16 -16.06 -8.28
N ILE A 35 11.84 -15.25 -7.27
CA ILE A 35 10.63 -14.39 -7.29
C ILE A 35 10.72 -13.36 -8.42
N ASP A 36 11.87 -12.72 -8.61
CA ASP A 36 12.05 -11.72 -9.66
C ASP A 36 11.90 -12.35 -11.06
N LYS A 37 12.44 -13.55 -11.28
CA LYS A 37 12.24 -14.32 -12.53
C LYS A 37 10.76 -14.65 -12.78
N ILE A 38 10.02 -15.06 -11.74
CA ILE A 38 8.59 -15.35 -11.85
C ILE A 38 7.81 -14.06 -12.17
N ALA A 39 8.13 -12.95 -11.50
CA ALA A 39 7.49 -11.66 -11.73
C ALA A 39 7.75 -11.14 -13.16
N GLU A 40 8.97 -11.32 -13.67
CA GLU A 40 9.30 -10.99 -15.05
C GLU A 40 8.49 -11.84 -16.04
N LYS A 41 8.45 -13.16 -15.84
CA LYS A 41 7.73 -14.10 -16.71
C LYS A 41 6.22 -13.87 -16.71
N ASP A 42 5.60 -13.78 -15.53
CA ASP A 42 4.13 -13.83 -15.40
C ASP A 42 3.50 -12.44 -15.45
N LEU A 43 4.21 -11.41 -14.98
CA LEU A 43 3.73 -10.03 -14.84
C LEU A 43 4.43 -9.04 -15.77
N ARG A 44 5.53 -9.43 -16.45
CA ARG A 44 6.39 -8.52 -17.23
C ARG A 44 7.04 -7.45 -16.35
N GLU A 45 7.28 -7.79 -15.08
CA GLU A 45 7.95 -6.92 -14.10
C GLU A 45 9.46 -7.01 -14.28
N THR A 46 10.05 -6.04 -14.97
CA THR A 46 11.50 -5.79 -15.00
C THR A 46 11.79 -4.52 -14.20
N LYS A 47 13.04 -4.30 -13.81
CA LYS A 47 13.43 -3.07 -13.11
C LYS A 47 13.03 -1.80 -13.89
N SER A 48 13.25 -1.82 -15.22
CA SER A 48 12.88 -0.72 -16.12
C SER A 48 11.36 -0.52 -16.21
N THR A 49 10.59 -1.58 -16.50
CA THR A 49 9.12 -1.46 -16.61
C THR A 49 8.51 -1.01 -15.28
N LYS A 50 9.09 -1.44 -14.15
CA LYS A 50 8.67 -1.04 -12.81
C LYS A 50 8.84 0.46 -12.57
N GLU A 51 10.04 0.99 -12.78
CA GLU A 51 10.37 2.40 -12.58
C GLU A 51 9.54 3.30 -13.51
N GLN A 52 9.50 2.97 -14.80
CA GLN A 52 8.74 3.73 -15.80
C GLN A 52 7.23 3.73 -15.49
N SER A 53 6.67 2.58 -15.13
CA SER A 53 5.23 2.47 -14.86
C SER A 53 4.82 3.23 -13.61
N LEU A 54 5.67 3.22 -12.58
CA LEU A 54 5.44 4.02 -11.37
C LEU A 54 5.43 5.50 -11.69
N ILE A 55 6.40 6.00 -12.45
CA ILE A 55 6.44 7.41 -12.87
C ILE A 55 5.16 7.78 -13.62
N GLN A 56 4.79 7.00 -14.64
CA GLN A 56 3.58 7.27 -15.43
C GLN A 56 2.31 7.28 -14.58
N LEU A 57 2.15 6.33 -13.66
CA LEU A 57 0.97 6.25 -12.80
C LEU A 57 0.93 7.43 -11.81
N LYS A 58 2.07 7.81 -11.22
CA LYS A 58 2.18 8.98 -10.33
C LYS A 58 1.86 10.29 -11.05
N GLU A 59 2.40 10.49 -12.24
CA GLU A 59 2.11 11.68 -13.04
C GLU A 59 0.64 11.76 -13.44
N TRP A 60 0.05 10.63 -13.81
CA TRP A 60 -1.36 10.57 -14.14
C TRP A 60 -2.25 10.93 -12.93
N ILE A 61 -1.92 10.42 -11.72
CA ILE A 61 -2.61 10.80 -10.48
C ILE A 61 -2.53 12.32 -10.27
N LYS A 62 -1.33 12.91 -10.40
CA LYS A 62 -1.13 14.37 -10.24
C LYS A 62 -1.93 15.21 -11.24
N LYS A 63 -2.10 14.73 -12.47
CA LYS A 63 -2.84 15.43 -13.53
C LYS A 63 -4.36 15.32 -13.35
N ASN A 64 -4.84 14.30 -12.64
CA ASN A 64 -6.26 14.01 -12.53
C ASN A 64 -6.89 14.73 -11.33
N LYS A 65 -7.57 15.86 -11.58
CA LYS A 65 -8.23 16.69 -10.56
C LYS A 65 -9.36 15.99 -9.79
N ASN A 66 -9.87 14.87 -10.28
CA ASN A 66 -10.94 14.12 -9.62
C ASN A 66 -10.42 13.17 -8.52
N ILE A 67 -9.09 13.04 -8.40
CA ILE A 67 -8.44 12.20 -7.40
C ILE A 67 -7.91 13.09 -6.28
N ASP A 68 -8.64 13.11 -5.15
CA ASP A 68 -8.21 13.80 -3.94
C ASP A 68 -7.61 12.83 -2.92
N ASN A 69 -6.57 13.27 -2.21
CA ASN A 69 -5.94 12.54 -1.09
C ASN A 69 -5.58 11.07 -1.37
N CYS A 70 -5.14 10.76 -2.59
CA CYS A 70 -4.67 9.41 -2.93
C CYS A 70 -3.25 9.16 -2.40
N LEU A 71 -3.00 7.97 -1.85
CA LEU A 71 -1.66 7.54 -1.48
C LEU A 71 -0.82 7.30 -2.75
N VAL A 72 0.38 7.89 -2.80
CA VAL A 72 1.27 7.85 -3.98
C VAL A 72 2.57 7.08 -3.69
N ASP A 73 2.55 6.24 -2.64
CA ASP A 73 3.68 5.39 -2.28
C ASP A 73 3.90 4.26 -3.31
N ASP A 74 5.17 3.91 -3.55
CA ASP A 74 5.55 2.89 -4.54
C ASP A 74 4.98 1.53 -4.17
N ALA A 75 5.09 1.12 -2.91
CA ALA A 75 4.58 -0.17 -2.46
C ALA A 75 3.04 -0.27 -2.59
N PHE A 76 2.34 0.86 -2.49
CA PHE A 76 0.90 0.94 -2.73
C PHE A 76 0.57 0.84 -4.22
N LEU A 77 1.21 1.66 -5.06
CA LEU A 77 0.96 1.70 -6.50
C LEU A 77 1.34 0.40 -7.22
N LEU A 78 2.41 -0.28 -6.77
CA LEU A 78 2.82 -1.57 -7.30
C LEU A 78 1.72 -2.64 -7.19
N ARG A 79 0.82 -2.56 -6.21
CA ARG A 79 -0.29 -3.51 -6.07
C ARG A 79 -1.20 -3.46 -7.30
N PHE A 80 -1.52 -2.25 -7.77
CA PHE A 80 -2.38 -2.05 -8.94
C PHE A 80 -1.67 -2.44 -10.25
N LEU A 81 -0.38 -2.08 -10.36
CA LEU A 81 0.44 -2.42 -11.53
C LEU A 81 0.59 -3.95 -11.68
N ARG A 82 0.88 -4.67 -10.60
CA ARG A 82 1.05 -6.13 -10.60
C ARG A 82 -0.24 -6.87 -10.97
N VAL A 83 -1.37 -6.49 -10.36
CA VAL A 83 -2.68 -7.07 -10.69
C VAL A 83 -3.02 -6.94 -12.17
N LYS A 84 -2.53 -5.89 -12.83
CA LYS A 84 -2.77 -5.62 -14.25
C LYS A 84 -1.57 -5.86 -15.15
N LYS A 85 -0.59 -6.67 -14.71
CA LYS A 85 0.60 -7.05 -15.49
C LYS A 85 1.26 -5.84 -16.17
N TYR A 86 1.39 -4.76 -15.42
CA TYR A 86 1.96 -3.48 -15.85
C TYR A 86 1.23 -2.78 -17.01
N SER A 87 -0.04 -3.12 -17.28
CA SER A 87 -0.91 -2.34 -18.16
C SER A 87 -1.37 -1.06 -17.46
N ILE A 88 -0.79 0.08 -17.85
CA ILE A 88 -1.10 1.39 -17.25
C ILE A 88 -2.58 1.77 -17.34
N PRO A 89 -3.26 1.70 -18.51
CA PRO A 89 -4.68 2.08 -18.59
C PRO A 89 -5.57 1.22 -17.69
N MET A 90 -5.27 -0.08 -17.59
CA MET A 90 -6.02 -0.99 -16.71
C MET A 90 -5.74 -0.71 -15.23
N ALA A 91 -4.49 -0.43 -14.86
CA ALA A 91 -4.12 -0.09 -13.49
C ALA A 91 -4.81 1.22 -13.04
N GLN A 92 -4.87 2.23 -13.91
CA GLN A 92 -5.61 3.47 -13.66
C GLN A 92 -7.09 3.21 -13.37
N GLN A 93 -7.76 2.39 -14.20
CA GLN A 93 -9.16 2.04 -13.98
C GLN A 93 -9.39 1.29 -12.66
N VAL A 94 -8.52 0.35 -12.30
CA VAL A 94 -8.63 -0.36 -11.02
C VAL A 94 -8.40 0.57 -9.84
N LEU A 95 -7.43 1.48 -9.94
CA LEU A 95 -7.18 2.48 -8.90
C LEU A 95 -8.41 3.37 -8.69
N LEU A 96 -9.05 3.84 -9.76
CA LEU A 96 -10.30 4.61 -9.65
C LEU A 96 -11.43 3.79 -9.00
N LYS A 97 -11.58 2.52 -9.40
CA LYS A 97 -12.57 1.63 -8.78
C LYS A 97 -12.31 1.44 -7.28
N TYR A 98 -11.05 1.27 -6.89
CA TYR A 98 -10.64 1.14 -5.50
C TYR A 98 -10.94 2.40 -4.67
N LEU A 99 -10.60 3.58 -5.19
CA LEU A 99 -10.88 4.85 -4.52
C LEU A 99 -12.39 5.08 -4.40
N ASN A 100 -13.15 4.80 -5.45
CA ASN A 100 -14.60 4.90 -5.44
C ASN A 100 -15.24 3.93 -4.44
N LEU A 101 -14.74 2.70 -4.34
CA LEU A 101 -15.22 1.72 -3.37
C LEU A 101 -15.08 2.26 -1.93
N ARG A 102 -13.89 2.78 -1.59
CA ARG A 102 -13.63 3.34 -0.26
C ARG A 102 -14.47 4.58 0.02
N LYS A 103 -14.63 5.47 -0.97
CA LYS A 103 -15.47 6.66 -0.84
C LYS A 103 -16.94 6.30 -0.64
N ARG A 104 -17.44 5.30 -1.37
CA ARG A 104 -18.85 4.88 -1.32
C ARG A 104 -19.21 4.15 -0.02
N PHE A 105 -18.31 3.33 0.50
CA PHE A 105 -18.53 2.53 1.71
C PHE A 105 -17.69 3.04 2.87
N LYS A 106 -17.78 4.35 3.17
CA LYS A 106 -16.92 5.01 4.15
C LYS A 106 -16.94 4.32 5.53
N SER A 107 -18.13 3.94 6.01
CA SER A 107 -18.33 3.29 7.31
C SER A 107 -17.54 1.99 7.46
N MET A 108 -17.30 1.26 6.37
CA MET A 108 -16.56 0.00 6.39
C MET A 108 -15.04 0.20 6.40
N PHE A 109 -14.53 1.35 5.95
CA PHE A 109 -13.10 1.54 5.69
C PHE A 109 -12.43 2.65 6.50
N TYR A 110 -13.17 3.63 7.01
CA TYR A 110 -12.59 4.78 7.71
C TYR A 110 -13.03 4.91 9.16
N ASP A 111 -14.26 4.51 9.48
CA ASP A 111 -14.83 4.69 10.82
C ASP A 111 -14.78 3.37 11.62
N LEU A 112 -13.64 2.65 11.51
CA LEU A 112 -13.38 1.41 12.24
C LEU A 112 -12.84 1.74 13.63
N ASP A 113 -13.70 1.75 14.64
CA ASP A 113 -13.33 1.92 16.04
C ASP A 113 -13.44 0.59 16.79
N TYR A 114 -12.33 0.13 17.36
CA TYR A 114 -12.33 -1.09 18.17
C TYR A 114 -12.88 -0.85 19.59
N LEU A 115 -13.02 0.42 19.99
CA LEU A 115 -13.65 0.84 21.25
C LEU A 115 -15.16 1.01 21.11
N ASP A 116 -15.73 0.78 19.93
CA ASP A 116 -17.18 0.73 19.75
C ASP A 116 -17.76 -0.31 20.73
N PRO A 117 -18.73 0.07 21.59
CA PRO A 117 -19.32 -0.85 22.57
C PRO A 117 -19.80 -2.16 21.96
N SER A 118 -20.35 -2.12 20.74
CA SER A 118 -20.84 -3.31 20.03
C SER A 118 -19.71 -4.25 19.61
N VAL A 119 -18.58 -3.69 19.18
CA VAL A 119 -17.38 -4.46 18.80
C VAL A 119 -16.69 -5.01 20.05
N TYR A 120 -16.60 -4.21 21.11
CA TYR A 120 -16.01 -4.62 22.38
C TYR A 120 -16.76 -5.79 23.01
N GLU A 121 -18.10 -5.79 22.95
CA GLU A 121 -18.93 -6.90 23.44
C GLU A 121 -18.60 -8.21 22.68
N ILE A 122 -18.45 -8.14 21.36
CA ILE A 122 -18.07 -9.31 20.54
C ILE A 122 -16.66 -9.81 20.90
N ILE A 123 -15.71 -8.90 21.14
CA ILE A 123 -14.32 -9.26 21.45
C ILE A 123 -14.19 -9.82 22.87
N SER A 124 -14.88 -9.24 23.85
CA SER A 124 -14.76 -9.59 25.27
C SER A 124 -15.68 -10.73 25.71
N GLY A 125 -16.77 -10.98 24.98
CA GLY A 125 -17.70 -12.08 25.24
C GLY A 125 -17.29 -13.41 24.59
N GLY A 126 -16.07 -13.49 24.02
CA GLY A 126 -15.51 -14.69 23.37
C GLY A 126 -14.79 -15.64 24.31
#